data_AF-A0A392SLL7-F1
#
_entry.id   AF-A0A392SLL7-F1
#
_cell.length_a   1.000
_cell.length_b   1.000
_cell.length_c   1.000
_cell.angle_alpha   90.00
_cell.angle_beta   90.00
_cell.angle_gamma   90.00
#
_symmetry.space_group_name_H-M   'P 1'
#
loop_
_entity.id
_entity.type
_entity.pdbx_description
1 polymer ?
#
loop_
_entity_poly.entity_id
_entity_poly.type
_entity_poly.pdbx_seq_one_letter_code
_entity_poly.pdbx_strand_id
1 'polypeptide(L)'
;MRVMVRAKEVCYSSHAINRLFKFHVPADCALKRRRDASKSLTMEQREALKSQLSIPGSEWVKHAKKGLPRWFKTERLFDIPRIWAEFWVHNVEPCSNT
;
A
#
# COMPACT_ATOMS: atom_id res chain seq x y z
N MET A 1 17.24 -7.53 3.98
CA MET A 1 17.68 -8.57 3.03
C MET A 1 19.15 -8.36 2.73
N ARG A 2 19.97 -9.42 2.70
CA ARG A 2 21.37 -9.33 2.26
C ARG A 2 21.48 -9.97 0.88
N VAL A 3 22.16 -9.30 -0.05
CA VAL A 3 22.30 -9.76 -1.44
C VAL A 3 23.73 -9.56 -1.87
N MET A 4 24.27 -10.52 -2.62
CA MET A 4 25.58 -10.39 -3.25
C MET A 4 25.45 -9.60 -4.55
N VAL A 5 26.14 -8.45 -4.63
CA VAL A 5 26.21 -7.60 -5.83
C VAL A 5 27.67 -7.45 -6.19
N ARG A 6 28.08 -7.97 -7.36
CA ARG A 6 29.48 -7.91 -7.85
C ARG A 6 30.49 -8.38 -6.79
N ALA A 7 30.25 -9.55 -6.20
CA ALA A 7 31.07 -10.15 -5.12
C ALA A 7 31.15 -9.33 -3.81
N LYS A 8 30.33 -8.28 -3.63
CA LYS A 8 30.19 -7.57 -2.36
C LYS A 8 28.84 -7.88 -1.73
N GLU A 9 28.84 -8.14 -0.42
CA GLU A 9 27.60 -8.30 0.34
C GLU A 9 26.99 -6.90 0.57
N VAL A 10 25.76 -6.71 0.09
CA VAL A 10 25.00 -5.46 0.27
C VAL A 10 23.81 -5.73 1.18
N CYS A 11 23.72 -4.94 2.26
CA CYS A 11 22.60 -4.96 3.18
C CYS A 11 21.52 -3.96 2.71
N TYR A 12 20.40 -4.47 2.21
CA TYR A 12 19.20 -3.69 1.88
C TYR A 12 18.20 -3.73 3.04
N SER A 13 18.66 -3.58 4.28
CA SER A 13 17.73 -3.34 5.40
C SER A 13 17.28 -1.87 5.37
N SER A 14 16.06 -1.60 5.85
CA SER A 14 15.55 -0.24 6.00
C SER A 14 16.54 0.63 6.78
N HIS A 15 17.13 0.07 7.85
CA HIS A 15 18.19 0.73 8.63
C HIS A 15 19.42 1.11 7.79
N ALA A 16 19.94 0.19 6.96
CA ALA A 16 21.12 0.45 6.14
C ALA A 16 20.84 1.52 5.06
N ILE A 17 19.67 1.48 4.43
CA ILE A 17 19.24 2.45 3.42
C ILE A 17 19.06 3.83 4.06
N ASN A 18 18.33 3.92 5.17
CA ASN A 18 18.09 5.19 5.87
C ASN A 18 19.40 5.82 6.36
N ARG A 19 20.35 5.01 6.84
CA ARG A 19 21.70 5.47 7.21
C ARG A 19 22.48 5.99 5.99
N LEU A 20 22.45 5.27 4.87
CA LEU A 20 23.19 5.64 3.65
C LEU A 20 22.72 6.99 3.09
N PHE A 21 21.40 7.18 2.97
CA PHE A 21 20.81 8.39 2.40
C PHE A 21 20.48 9.47 3.43
N LYS A 22 20.79 9.23 4.71
CA LYS A 22 20.48 10.13 5.84
C LYS A 22 19.00 10.52 5.91
N PHE A 23 18.11 9.58 5.60
CA PHE A 23 16.67 9.83 5.68
C PHE A 23 16.23 9.98 7.14
N HIS A 24 15.39 10.97 7.39
CA HIS A 24 14.68 11.09 8.65
C HIS A 24 13.56 10.03 8.69
N VAL A 25 13.63 9.13 9.67
CA VAL A 25 12.59 8.13 9.91
C VAL A 25 11.71 8.64 11.05
N PRO A 26 10.46 9.03 10.77
CA PRO A 26 9.55 9.44 11.84
C PRO A 26 9.24 8.23 12.74
N ALA A 27 9.17 8.47 14.05
CA ALA A 27 8.82 7.44 15.02
C ALA A 27 7.40 6.87 14.77
N ASP A 28 6.50 7.72 14.28
CA ASP A 28 5.12 7.38 13.95
C ASP A 28 4.83 7.60 12.47
N CYS A 29 4.53 6.52 11.75
CA CYS A 29 4.03 6.60 10.38
C CYS A 29 2.49 6.53 10.39
N ALA A 30 1.83 7.68 10.22
CA ALA A 30 0.37 7.78 10.19
C ALA A 30 -0.23 6.88 9.09
N LEU A 31 0.43 6.77 7.93
CA LEU A 31 0.01 5.90 6.83
C LEU A 31 0.09 4.42 7.21
N LYS A 32 1.16 3.98 7.90
CA LYS A 32 1.28 2.60 8.40
C LYS A 32 0.14 2.29 9.38
N ARG A 33 -0.12 3.19 10.33
CA ARG A 33 -1.22 3.05 11.29
C ARG A 33 -2.57 2.91 10.60
N ARG A 34 -2.85 3.74 9.58
CA ARG A 34 -4.10 3.66 8.78
C ARG A 34 -4.18 2.37 7.96
N ARG A 35 -3.08 1.92 7.36
CA ARG A 35 -3.02 0.63 6.63
C ARG A 35 -3.18 -0.57 7.55
N ASP A 36 -2.66 -0.52 8.77
CA ASP A 36 -2.85 -1.59 9.75
C ASP A 36 -4.30 -1.63 10.25
N ALA A 37 -4.91 -0.46 10.49
CA ALA A 37 -6.33 -0.37 10.83
C ALA A 37 -7.24 -0.88 9.69
N SER A 38 -6.88 -0.70 8.42
CA SER A 38 -7.70 -1.22 7.32
C SER A 38 -7.69 -2.75 7.22
N LYS A 39 -6.70 -3.43 7.83
CA LYS A 39 -6.65 -4.90 7.87
C LYS A 39 -7.76 -5.50 8.72
N SER A 40 -8.26 -4.77 9.73
CA SER A 40 -9.34 -5.24 10.60
C SER A 40 -10.74 -5.06 10.02
N LEU A 41 -10.87 -4.45 8.83
CA LEU A 41 -12.17 -4.30 8.17
C LEU A 41 -12.75 -5.67 7.79
N THR A 42 -14.03 -5.87 8.12
CA THR A 42 -14.80 -7.06 7.71
C THR A 42 -15.05 -7.05 6.20
N MET A 43 -15.46 -8.19 5.63
CA MET A 43 -15.81 -8.23 4.20
C MET A 43 -17.02 -7.36 3.86
N GLU A 44 -18.00 -7.29 4.74
CA GLU A 44 -19.18 -6.43 4.56
C GLU A 44 -18.81 -4.95 4.47
N GLN A 45 -17.95 -4.48 5.38
CA GLN A 45 -17.43 -3.11 5.35
C GLN A 45 -16.64 -2.83 4.07
N ARG A 46 -15.88 -3.81 3.58
CA ARG A 46 -15.13 -3.68 2.32
C ARG A 46 -16.06 -3.58 1.12
N GLU A 47 -17.07 -4.45 1.01
CA GLU A 47 -18.05 -4.37 -0.09
C GLU A 47 -18.84 -3.06 -0.04
N ALA A 48 -19.20 -2.57 1.15
CA ALA A 48 -19.86 -1.27 1.32
C ALA A 48 -18.98 -0.09 0.85
N LEU A 49 -17.67 -0.13 1.10
CA LEU A 49 -16.74 0.88 0.58
C LEU A 49 -16.61 0.76 -0.95
N LYS A 50 -16.49 -0.47 -1.45
CA LYS A 50 -16.35 -0.70 -2.89
C LYS A 50 -17.60 -0.27 -3.67
N SER A 51 -18.81 -0.51 -3.15
CA SER A 51 -20.05 -0.08 -3.82
C SER A 51 -20.18 1.45 -3.90
N GLN A 52 -19.60 2.19 -2.96
CA GLN A 52 -19.56 3.64 -2.99
C GLN A 52 -18.51 4.20 -3.95
N LEU A 53 -17.41 3.48 -4.15
CA LEU A 53 -16.23 3.99 -4.86
C LEU A 53 -16.11 3.49 -6.30
N SER A 54 -16.76 2.37 -6.64
CA SER A 54 -16.58 1.68 -7.92
C SER A 54 -17.89 1.42 -8.66
N ILE A 55 -17.78 1.25 -9.98
CA ILE A 55 -18.92 0.89 -10.82
C ILE A 55 -19.51 -0.47 -10.40
N PRO A 56 -20.83 -0.67 -10.52
CA PRO A 56 -21.47 -1.94 -10.20
C PRO A 56 -20.82 -3.12 -10.96
N GLY A 57 -20.69 -4.27 -10.28
CA GLY A 57 -20.06 -5.46 -10.85
C GLY A 57 -18.53 -5.44 -10.85
N SER A 58 -17.89 -4.40 -10.28
CA SER A 58 -16.45 -4.41 -10.04
C SER A 58 -16.06 -5.62 -9.20
N GLU A 59 -14.96 -6.28 -9.55
CA GLU A 59 -14.46 -7.44 -8.81
C GLU A 59 -13.27 -7.06 -7.92
N TRP A 60 -13.15 -7.75 -6.79
CA TRP A 60 -11.92 -7.71 -6.03
C TRP A 60 -10.84 -8.53 -6.72
N VAL A 61 -9.63 -7.99 -6.78
CA VAL A 61 -8.45 -8.74 -7.21
C VAL A 61 -8.07 -9.69 -6.07
N LYS A 62 -8.36 -10.98 -6.26
CA LYS A 62 -7.96 -12.03 -5.33
C LYS A 62 -6.45 -12.19 -5.38
N HIS A 63 -5.78 -11.98 -4.25
CA HIS A 63 -4.40 -12.42 -4.12
C HIS A 63 -4.36 -13.95 -4.02
N ALA A 64 -3.49 -14.58 -4.81
CA ALA A 64 -3.16 -15.98 -4.63
C ALA A 64 -2.54 -16.17 -3.23
N LYS A 65 -3.14 -17.08 -2.46
CA LYS A 65 -2.84 -17.50 -1.07
C LYS A 65 -3.60 -16.73 0.03
N LYS A 66 -4.61 -17.41 0.57
CA LYS A 66 -5.27 -17.26 1.89
C LYS A 66 -5.21 -15.83 2.48
N GLY A 67 -6.04 -14.95 1.95
CA GLY A 67 -6.30 -13.64 2.54
C GLY A 67 -7.59 -13.07 1.99
N LEU A 68 -8.30 -12.26 2.80
CA LEU A 68 -9.42 -11.48 2.30
C LEU A 68 -8.94 -10.58 1.15
N PRO A 69 -9.72 -10.39 0.07
CA PRO A 69 -9.35 -9.49 -1.00
C PRO A 69 -9.11 -8.08 -0.45
N ARG A 70 -8.04 -7.45 -0.94
CA ARG A 70 -7.54 -6.17 -0.40
C ARG A 70 -7.49 -5.05 -1.43
N TRP A 71 -7.64 -5.38 -2.71
CA TRP A 71 -7.41 -4.46 -3.82
C TRP A 71 -8.46 -4.72 -4.90
N PHE A 72 -8.85 -3.67 -5.59
CA PHE A 72 -9.67 -3.70 -6.80
C PHE A 72 -9.08 -2.69 -7.78
N LYS A 73 -9.35 -2.86 -9.07
CA LYS A 73 -8.69 -2.04 -10.09
C LYS A 73 -9.14 -0.58 -10.02
N THR A 74 -8.18 0.34 -9.95
CA THR A 74 -8.41 1.80 -10.00
C THR A 74 -9.20 2.21 -11.25
N GLU A 75 -9.02 1.49 -12.37
CA GLU A 75 -9.77 1.66 -13.62
C GLU A 75 -11.28 1.50 -13.47
N ARG A 76 -11.75 0.80 -12.43
CA ARG A 76 -13.17 0.51 -12.18
C ARG A 76 -13.78 1.46 -11.14
N LEU A 77 -13.02 2.44 -10.66
CA LEU A 77 -13.52 3.49 -9.78
C LEU A 77 -14.39 4.49 -10.55
N PHE A 78 -15.28 5.19 -9.85
CA PHE A 78 -15.88 6.42 -10.37
C PHE A 78 -14.80 7.50 -10.54
N ASP A 79 -15.06 8.48 -11.41
CA ASP A 79 -14.04 9.46 -11.81
C ASP A 79 -13.42 10.20 -10.62
N ILE A 80 -14.23 10.68 -9.67
CA ILE A 80 -13.73 11.40 -8.50
C ILE A 80 -12.85 10.48 -7.62
N PRO A 81 -13.33 9.31 -7.14
CA PRO A 81 -12.49 8.36 -6.44
C PRO A 81 -11.21 7.96 -7.21
N ARG A 82 -11.28 7.82 -8.53
CA ARG A 82 -10.13 7.46 -9.39
C ARG A 82 -9.04 8.53 -9.31
N ILE A 83 -9.41 9.79 -9.56
CA ILE A 83 -8.49 10.94 -9.53
C ILE A 83 -7.81 11.03 -8.16
N TRP A 84 -8.58 10.89 -7.08
CA TRP A 84 -8.04 10.92 -5.72
C TRP A 84 -7.11 9.73 -5.44
N ALA A 85 -7.46 8.54 -5.89
CA ALA A 85 -6.60 7.36 -5.73
C ALA A 85 -5.27 7.53 -6.46
N GLU A 86 -5.29 7.98 -7.72
CA GLU A 86 -4.08 8.24 -8.50
C GLU A 86 -3.22 9.33 -7.86
N PHE A 87 -3.83 10.46 -7.48
CA PHE A 87 -3.12 11.54 -6.79
C PHE A 87 -2.47 11.05 -5.50
N TRP A 88 -3.21 10.31 -4.67
CA TRP A 88 -2.73 9.82 -3.39
C TRP A 88 -1.58 8.84 -3.55
N VAL A 89 -1.70 7.83 -4.42
CA VAL A 89 -0.68 6.82 -4.66
C VAL A 89 0.62 7.44 -5.18
N HIS A 90 0.53 8.43 -6.07
CA HIS A 90 1.71 9.05 -6.68
C HIS A 90 2.36 10.16 -5.85
N ASN A 91 1.61 10.84 -4.99
CA ASN A 91 2.11 12.04 -4.30
C ASN A 91 2.15 11.92 -2.77
N VAL A 92 1.22 11.17 -2.18
CA VAL A 92 1.02 11.15 -0.71
C VAL A 92 1.39 9.81 -0.08
N GLU A 93 1.33 8.72 -0.85
CA GLU A 93 1.69 7.38 -0.40
C GLU A 93 3.17 6.97 -0.50
N PRO A 94 4.19 7.83 -0.75
CA PRO A 94 5.57 7.38 -0.57
C PRO A 94 5.85 7.21 0.93
N CYS A 95 5.64 5.99 1.43
CA CYS A 95 6.17 5.58 2.73
C CYS A 95 7.69 5.54 2.67
N SER A 96 8.34 6.20 3.63
CA SER A 96 9.76 5.98 3.90
C SER A 96 10.04 4.51 4.21
N ASN A 97 11.23 4.03 3.84
CA ASN A 97 11.68 2.67 4.16
C ASN A 97 11.61 2.45 5.68
N THR A 98 10.68 1.62 6.15
CA THR A 98 10.58 1.18 7.54
C THR A 98 10.90 -0.29 7.63
#